data_AF-A0A1X7SQG6-F1
#
_entry.id   AF-A0A1X7SQG6-F1
#
_cell.length_a   1.000
_cell.length_b   1.000
_cell.length_c   1.000
_cell.angle_alpha   90.00
_cell.angle_beta   90.00
_cell.angle_gamma   90.00
#
_symmetry.space_group_name_H-M   'P 1'
#
loop_
_entity.id
_entity.type
_entity.pdbx_description
1 polymer ?
#
loop_
_entity_poly.entity_id
_entity_poly.type
_entity_poly.pdbx_seq_one_letter_code
_entity_poly.pdbx_strand_id
1 'polypeptide(L)'
;MFQFIPKFTRSSRSCPWLSGPLQHQMNELLTLRRKSNTHTTPHLQAKLSASESAFSSAFQNAKANYEEELFKLHGSERGKIYRYIRSITKSTEFPQTLSFGSKSASDNHTKALLFNE
;
A
#
# COMPACT_ATOMS: atom_id res chain seq x y z
N MET A 1 -0.75 21.14 -12.47
CA MET A 1 0.00 19.89 -12.25
C MET A 1 -0.94 18.95 -11.49
N PHE A 2 -1.39 17.83 -12.07
CA PHE A 2 -2.35 16.95 -11.40
C PHE A 2 -1.59 15.88 -10.61
N GLN A 3 -1.74 15.87 -9.29
CA GLN A 3 -1.10 14.92 -8.38
C GLN A 3 -1.86 13.57 -8.45
N PHE A 4 -1.12 12.47 -8.63
CA PHE A 4 -1.69 11.13 -8.76
C PHE A 4 -2.29 10.66 -7.43
N ILE A 5 -3.59 10.39 -7.42
CA ILE A 5 -4.29 9.77 -6.27
C ILE A 5 -4.67 8.34 -6.66
N PRO A 6 -4.06 7.32 -6.05
CA PRO A 6 -4.37 5.93 -6.38
C PRO A 6 -5.82 5.57 -6.08
N LYS A 7 -6.49 4.95 -7.06
CA LYS A 7 -7.85 4.41 -6.91
C LYS A 7 -7.77 3.02 -6.27
N PHE A 8 -8.08 2.91 -4.98
CA PHE A 8 -8.13 1.61 -4.29
C PHE A 8 -9.54 1.01 -4.28
N THR A 9 -9.68 -0.20 -4.83
CA THR A 9 -10.84 -1.05 -4.57
C THR A 9 -10.74 -1.60 -3.15
N ARG A 10 -11.63 -1.13 -2.27
CA ARG A 10 -11.62 -1.46 -0.83
C ARG A 10 -11.80 -2.96 -0.61
N SER A 11 -10.69 -3.64 -0.36
CA SER A 11 -10.68 -4.82 0.50
C SER A 11 -10.00 -4.38 1.79
N SER A 12 -10.72 -4.37 2.92
CA SER A 12 -10.13 -4.11 4.25
C SER A 12 -8.95 -5.05 4.58
N ARG A 13 -8.78 -6.13 3.80
CA ARG A 13 -7.70 -7.09 3.91
C ARG A 13 -6.46 -6.77 3.07
N SER A 14 -6.50 -5.81 2.13
CA SER A 14 -5.38 -5.59 1.19
C SER A 14 -4.39 -4.50 1.59
N CYS A 15 -4.78 -3.54 2.44
CA CYS A 15 -3.92 -2.42 2.83
C CYS A 15 -4.04 -2.10 4.33
N PRO A 16 -3.46 -2.91 5.22
CA PRO A 16 -3.54 -2.68 6.67
C PRO A 16 -2.92 -1.34 7.10
N TRP A 17 -1.92 -0.86 6.37
CA TRP A 17 -1.27 0.45 6.56
C TRP A 17 -2.13 1.64 6.10
N LEU A 18 -3.23 1.41 5.38
CA LEU A 18 -4.21 2.43 5.00
C LEU A 18 -5.42 2.37 5.96
N SER A 19 -5.15 2.49 7.25
CA SER A 19 -6.16 2.46 8.30
C SER A 19 -6.05 3.68 9.23
N GLY A 20 -7.08 3.91 10.04
CA GLY A 20 -7.07 4.97 11.07
C GLY A 20 -6.94 6.40 10.50
N PRO A 21 -5.95 7.20 10.95
CA PRO A 21 -5.79 8.61 10.54
C PRO A 21 -5.67 8.83 9.02
N LEU A 22 -4.92 7.97 8.32
CA LEU A 22 -4.77 8.04 6.85
C LEU A 22 -6.10 7.79 6.13
N GLN A 23 -6.90 6.86 6.65
CA GLN A 23 -8.21 6.57 6.09
C GLN A 23 -9.19 7.73 6.31
N HIS A 24 -9.11 8.37 7.47
CA HIS A 24 -9.89 9.58 7.76
C HIS A 24 -9.53 10.70 6.78
N GLN A 25 -8.25 11.02 6.63
CA GLN A 25 -7.75 12.03 5.68
C GLN A 25 -8.18 11.73 4.24
N MET A 26 -8.14 10.46 3.81
CA MET A 26 -8.63 10.06 2.49
C MET A 26 -10.14 10.31 2.33
N ASN A 27 -10.95 9.99 3.34
CA ASN A 27 -12.40 10.23 3.30
C ASN A 27 -12.73 11.73 3.29
N GLU A 28 -11.98 12.53 4.06
CA GLU A 28 -12.09 13.98 4.04
C GLU A 28 -11.78 14.55 2.65
N LEU A 29 -10.70 14.07 2.00
CA LEU A 29 -10.36 14.44 0.63
C LEU A 29 -11.46 14.10 -0.37
N LEU A 30 -12.02 12.89 -0.29
CA LEU A 30 -13.13 12.49 -1.14
C LEU A 30 -14.35 13.40 -0.94
N THR A 31 -14.61 13.81 0.29
CA THR A 31 -15.70 14.73 0.64
C THR A 31 -15.43 16.15 0.12
N LEU A 32 -14.22 16.67 0.32
CA LEU A 32 -13.79 17.97 -0.19
C LEU A 32 -13.83 18.02 -1.71
N ARG A 33 -13.41 16.95 -2.39
CA ARG A 33 -13.47 16.84 -3.85
C ARG A 33 -14.88 16.80 -4.39
N ARG A 34 -15.79 16.09 -3.72
CA ARG A 34 -17.22 16.12 -4.05
C ARG A 34 -17.78 17.53 -3.91
N LYS A 35 -17.44 18.22 -2.80
CA LYS A 35 -17.86 19.61 -2.55
C LYS A 35 -17.28 20.61 -3.55
N SER A 36 -16.02 20.47 -3.94
CA SER A 36 -15.39 21.34 -4.94
C SER A 36 -15.98 21.16 -6.34
N ASN A 37 -16.41 19.93 -6.66
CA ASN A 37 -17.06 19.61 -7.93
C ASN A 37 -18.49 20.15 -8.00
N THR A 38 -19.23 20.23 -6.89
CA THR A 38 -20.57 20.84 -6.86
C THR A 38 -20.51 22.36 -6.74
N HIS A 39 -19.59 22.90 -5.93
CA HIS A 39 -19.43 24.34 -5.73
C HIS A 39 -17.96 24.71 -5.71
N THR A 40 -17.45 25.15 -6.86
CA THR A 40 -16.06 25.57 -6.98
C THR A 40 -15.90 26.98 -6.44
N THR A 41 -15.35 27.09 -5.22
CA THR A 41 -14.88 28.37 -4.68
C THR A 41 -13.35 28.35 -4.59
N PRO A 42 -12.67 29.50 -4.74
CA PRO A 42 -11.20 29.59 -4.64
C PRO A 42 -10.69 29.05 -3.30
N HIS A 43 -11.41 29.32 -2.22
CA HIS A 43 -11.11 28.80 -0.88
C HIS A 43 -11.20 27.27 -0.79
N LEU A 44 -12.22 26.66 -1.42
CA LEU A 44 -12.35 25.20 -1.47
C LEU A 44 -11.24 24.55 -2.29
N GLN A 45 -10.83 25.17 -3.40
CA GLN A 45 -9.69 24.67 -4.20
C GLN A 45 -8.38 24.76 -3.43
N ALA A 46 -8.11 25.86 -2.73
CA ALA A 46 -6.92 26.01 -1.89
C ALA A 46 -6.90 24.99 -0.74
N LYS A 47 -8.06 24.73 -0.12
CA LYS A 47 -8.17 23.71 0.93
C LYS A 47 -7.98 22.30 0.38
N LEU A 48 -8.52 22.01 -0.80
CA LEU A 48 -8.34 20.73 -1.48
C LEU A 48 -6.84 20.50 -1.78
N SER A 49 -6.16 21.46 -2.40
CA SER A 49 -4.75 21.31 -2.76
C SER A 49 -3.84 21.14 -1.54
N ALA A 50 -4.09 21.89 -0.46
CA ALA A 50 -3.36 21.74 0.80
C ALA A 50 -3.57 20.35 1.41
N SER A 51 -4.82 19.86 1.43
CA SER A 51 -5.15 18.54 1.96
C SER A 51 -4.58 17.41 1.09
N GLU A 52 -4.54 17.57 -0.24
CA GLU A 52 -3.94 16.62 -1.17
C GLU A 52 -2.43 16.51 -0.96
N SER A 53 -1.74 17.64 -0.78
CA SER A 53 -0.31 17.67 -0.49
C SER A 53 0.04 17.00 0.84
N ALA A 54 -0.73 17.31 1.89
CA ALA A 54 -0.57 16.70 3.20
C ALA A 54 -0.80 15.17 3.16
N PHE A 55 -1.89 14.74 2.51
CA PHE A 55 -2.18 13.31 2.36
C PHE A 55 -1.12 12.59 1.53
N SER A 56 -0.65 13.18 0.41
CA SER A 56 0.40 12.57 -0.41
C SER A 56 1.68 12.35 0.38
N SER A 57 2.05 13.30 1.23
CA SER A 57 3.25 13.20 2.07
C SER A 57 3.09 12.11 3.14
N ALA A 58 1.94 12.05 3.82
CA ALA A 58 1.64 11.00 4.78
C ALA A 58 1.57 9.62 4.12
N PHE A 59 0.97 9.53 2.93
CA PHE A 59 0.76 8.30 2.19
C PHE A 59 2.09 7.67 1.73
N GLN A 60 3.05 8.48 1.27
CA GLN A 60 4.37 7.98 0.85
C GLN A 60 5.12 7.29 2.00
N ASN A 61 5.00 7.81 3.21
CA ASN A 61 5.72 7.27 4.37
C ASN A 61 4.93 6.16 5.08
N ALA A 62 3.60 6.14 4.96
CA ALA A 62 2.73 5.21 5.67
C ALA A 62 3.09 3.73 5.44
N LYS A 63 3.36 3.36 4.19
CA LYS A 63 3.70 1.98 3.85
C LYS A 63 5.06 1.57 4.45
N ALA A 64 6.08 2.39 4.25
CA ALA A 64 7.43 2.11 4.74
C ALA A 64 7.46 2.01 6.27
N ASN A 65 6.80 2.95 6.96
CA ASN A 65 6.70 2.95 8.42
C ASN A 65 5.99 1.70 8.94
N TYR A 66 4.87 1.30 8.30
CA TYR A 66 4.16 0.08 8.68
C TYR A 66 5.01 -1.17 8.49
N GLU A 67 5.74 -1.28 7.38
CA GLU A 67 6.63 -2.40 7.11
C GLU A 67 7.76 -2.46 8.15
N GLU A 68 8.39 -1.33 8.46
CA GLU A 68 9.42 -1.22 9.49
C GLU A 68 8.89 -1.61 10.88
N GLU A 69 7.73 -1.11 11.27
CA GLU A 69 7.07 -1.48 12.54
C GLU A 69 6.70 -2.97 12.57
N LEU A 70 6.19 -3.52 11.46
CA LEU A 70 5.85 -4.94 11.36
C LEU A 70 7.07 -5.82 11.61
N PHE A 71 8.24 -5.48 11.04
CA PHE A 71 9.47 -6.22 11.28
C PHE A 71 10.03 -6.00 12.69
N LYS A 72 10.00 -4.77 13.21
CA LYS A 72 10.49 -4.46 14.56
C LYS A 72 9.66 -5.11 15.67
N LEU A 73 8.34 -5.04 15.57
CA LEU A 73 7.41 -5.50 16.61
C LEU A 73 7.06 -6.99 16.48
N HIS A 74 7.04 -7.52 15.26
CA HIS A 74 6.61 -8.89 14.98
C HIS A 74 7.69 -9.75 14.30
N GLY A 75 8.97 -9.36 14.38
CA GLY A 75 10.09 -10.15 13.86
C GLY A 75 10.15 -11.58 14.42
N SER A 76 9.74 -11.77 15.67
CA SER A 76 9.59 -13.09 16.31
C SER A 76 8.32 -13.83 15.85
N GLU A 77 7.25 -13.12 15.52
CA GLU A 77 5.97 -13.65 15.05
C GLU A 77 5.89 -13.67 13.50
N ARG A 78 6.75 -14.50 12.90
CA ARG A 78 6.86 -14.65 11.42
C ARG A 78 5.52 -14.85 10.71
N GLY A 79 4.53 -15.45 11.38
CA GLY A 79 3.18 -15.63 10.84
C GLY A 79 2.45 -14.34 10.45
N LYS A 80 2.66 -13.23 11.18
CA LYS A 80 2.05 -11.93 10.82
C LYS A 80 2.74 -11.30 9.61
N ILE A 81 4.06 -11.42 9.54
CA ILE A 81 4.87 -10.98 8.38
C ILE A 81 4.44 -11.76 7.13
N TYR A 82 4.35 -13.09 7.20
CA TYR A 82 3.90 -13.89 6.06
C TYR A 82 2.46 -13.62 5.65
N ARG A 83 1.56 -13.34 6.61
CA ARG A 83 0.19 -12.94 6.31
C ARG A 83 0.16 -11.60 5.56
N TYR A 84 0.96 -10.63 6.00
CA TYR A 84 1.10 -9.36 5.30
C TYR A 84 1.65 -9.54 3.89
N ILE A 85 2.76 -10.30 3.73
CA ILE A 85 3.33 -10.64 2.42
C ILE A 85 2.25 -11.27 1.54
N ARG A 86 1.57 -12.33 1.98
CA ARG A 86 0.48 -12.95 1.21
C ARG A 86 -0.65 -11.98 0.84
N SER A 87 -0.95 -11.00 1.69
CA SER A 87 -1.99 -10.00 1.43
C SER A 87 -1.63 -9.00 0.33
N ILE A 88 -0.35 -8.70 0.16
CA ILE A 88 0.16 -7.82 -0.91
C ILE A 88 0.55 -8.61 -2.17
N THR A 89 1.01 -9.85 -2.01
CA THR A 89 1.34 -10.77 -3.10
C THR A 89 0.10 -11.47 -3.65
N LYS A 90 -1.07 -10.80 -3.72
CA LYS A 90 -2.33 -11.34 -4.31
C LYS A 90 -2.22 -11.76 -5.79
N SER A 91 -1.03 -11.81 -6.35
CA SER A 91 -0.68 -12.67 -7.46
C SER A 91 -0.83 -14.13 -7.02
N THR A 92 -1.89 -14.80 -7.47
CA THR A 92 -1.93 -16.28 -7.51
C THR A 92 -0.91 -16.85 -8.49
N GLU A 93 -0.29 -16.00 -9.30
CA GLU A 93 0.79 -16.40 -10.18
C GLU A 93 2.05 -16.56 -9.34
N PHE A 94 2.54 -17.78 -9.35
CA PHE A 94 3.87 -18.10 -8.85
C PHE A 94 4.86 -17.15 -9.54
N PRO A 95 5.77 -16.48 -8.82
CA PRO A 95 6.69 -15.53 -9.44
C PRO A 95 7.37 -16.20 -10.64
N GLN A 96 7.35 -15.51 -11.79
CA GLN A 96 7.87 -16.07 -13.03
C GLN A 96 9.33 -16.48 -12.89
N THR A 97 10.05 -15.86 -11.95
CA THR A 97 11.41 -16.19 -11.57
C THR A 97 11.58 -16.13 -10.04
N LEU A 98 12.17 -17.16 -9.42
CA LEU A 98 12.66 -17.12 -8.03
C LEU A 98 14.18 -17.04 -8.01
N SER A 99 14.74 -16.36 -7.02
CA SER A 99 16.19 -16.26 -6.82
C SER A 99 16.56 -16.51 -5.36
N PHE A 100 17.58 -17.35 -5.13
CA PHE A 100 18.19 -17.64 -3.83
C PHE A 100 19.71 -17.56 -3.96
N GLY A 101 20.32 -16.59 -3.30
CA GLY A 101 21.74 -16.26 -3.48
C GLY A 101 22.05 -15.94 -4.95
N SER A 102 23.00 -16.65 -5.55
CA SER A 102 23.39 -16.52 -6.96
C SER A 102 22.52 -17.35 -7.91
N LYS A 103 21.61 -18.19 -7.39
CA LYS A 103 20.78 -19.08 -8.20
C LYS A 103 19.47 -18.39 -8.54
N SER A 104 19.00 -18.54 -9.78
CA SER A 104 17.66 -18.12 -10.19
C SER A 104 17.00 -19.19 -11.05
N ALA A 105 15.68 -19.29 -10.95
CA ALA A 105 14.88 -20.29 -11.66
C ALA A 105 13.57 -19.72 -12.17
N SER A 106 13.27 -19.98 -13.43
CA SER A 106 11.99 -19.68 -14.07
C SER A 106 11.09 -20.90 -14.27
N ASP A 107 11.64 -22.10 -14.13
CA ASP A 107 10.90 -23.37 -14.20
C ASP A 107 10.30 -23.79 -12.84
N ASN A 108 9.10 -24.36 -12.85
CA ASN A 108 8.36 -24.71 -11.63
C ASN A 108 9.05 -25.80 -10.79
N HIS A 109 9.73 -26.76 -11.44
CA HIS A 109 10.43 -27.82 -10.72
C HIS A 109 11.65 -27.25 -9.97
N THR A 110 12.45 -26.44 -10.66
CA THR A 110 13.64 -25.81 -10.07
C THR A 110 13.27 -24.78 -9.01
N LYS A 111 12.15 -24.07 -9.17
CA LYS A 111 11.58 -23.19 -8.14
C LYS A 111 11.21 -23.95 -6.88
N ALA A 112 10.61 -25.14 -7.01
CA ALA A 112 10.28 -25.98 -5.86
C ALA A 112 11.55 -26.49 -5.14
N LEU A 113 12.59 -26.84 -5.88
CA LEU A 113 13.89 -27.22 -5.30
C LEU A 113 14.53 -26.05 -4.55
N LEU A 114 14.57 -24.85 -5.14
CA LEU A 114 15.10 -23.63 -4.49
C LEU A 114 14.32 -23.21 -3.24
N PHE A 115 13.04 -23.53 -3.15
CA PHE A 115 12.24 -23.25 -1.97
C PHE A 115 12.49 -24.25 -0.82
N ASN A 116 12.98 -25.45 -1.15
CA ASN A 116 13.24 -26.53 -0.20
C ASN A 116 14.74 -26.68 0.15
N GLU A 117 15.63 -25.87 -0.44
CA GLU A 117 17.02 -25.67 0.02
C GLU A 117 17.06 -24.76 1.26
#